data_AF-A0A3D1IMQ8-F1
#
_entry.id   AF-A0A3D1IMQ8-F1
#
_cell.length_a   1.000
_cell.length_b   1.000
_cell.length_c   1.000
_cell.angle_alpha   90.00
_cell.angle_beta   90.00
_cell.angle_gamma   90.00
#
_symmetry.space_group_name_H-M   'P 1'
#
loop_
_entity.id
_entity.type
_entity.pdbx_description
1 polymer ?
#
loop_
_entity_poly.entity_id
_entity_poly.type
_entity_poly.pdbx_seq_one_letter_code
_entity_poly.pdbx_strand_id
1 'polypeptide(L)'
;YITNEKPSYTQFEAWIQNQEGAKLDSESVDGLNAAIAGYNHDADTKAGILSACGIDAGPDDAVNLNNLDDWQEFYNAEIAS
;
A
#
# COMPACT_ATOMS: atom_id res chain seq x y z
N TYR A 1 17.37 -1.11 7.77
CA TYR A 1 17.11 0.34 7.96
C TYR A 1 15.72 0.55 8.56
N ILE A 2 14.63 0.15 7.91
CA ILE A 2 13.24 0.35 8.39
C ILE A 2 13.01 -0.22 9.81
N THR A 3 13.33 -1.49 10.06
CA THR A 3 13.05 -2.15 11.36
C THR A 3 13.91 -1.62 12.51
N ASN A 4 15.18 -1.32 12.25
CA ASN A 4 16.16 -0.98 13.29
C ASN A 4 16.18 0.52 13.59
N GLU A 5 16.17 1.35 12.55
CA GLU A 5 16.38 2.81 12.67
C GLU A 5 15.07 3.59 12.67
N LYS A 6 13.97 3.00 12.19
CA LYS A 6 12.64 3.63 12.10
C LYS A 6 12.71 5.06 11.52
N PRO A 7 13.26 5.20 10.30
CA PRO A 7 13.50 6.51 9.70
C PRO A 7 12.19 7.27 9.50
N SER A 8 12.27 8.60 9.48
CA SER A 8 11.22 9.42 8.87
C SER A 8 11.08 9.09 7.38
N TYR A 9 9.98 9.51 6.77
CA TYR A 9 9.78 9.36 5.33
C TYR A 9 10.94 9.95 4.50
N THR A 10 11.39 11.17 4.81
CA THR A 10 12.49 11.82 4.07
C THR A 10 13.85 11.16 4.30
N GLN A 11 14.08 10.60 5.48
CA GLN A 11 15.28 9.79 5.76
C GLN A 11 15.27 8.49 4.96
N PHE A 12 14.09 7.85 4.83
CA PHE A 12 13.91 6.67 4.01
C PHE A 12 14.13 6.95 2.52
N GLU A 13 13.58 8.05 1.98
CA GLU A 13 13.82 8.44 0.58
C GLU A 13 15.31 8.66 0.29
N ALA A 14 16.00 9.39 1.16
CA ALA A 14 17.45 9.60 1.03
C ALA A 14 18.22 8.27 1.07
N TRP A 15 17.81 7.33 1.91
CA TRP A 15 18.42 6.00 1.97
C TRP A 15 18.18 5.20 0.68
N ILE A 16 16.96 5.23 0.12
CA ILE A 16 16.62 4.55 -1.14
C ILE A 16 17.45 5.07 -2.32
N GLN A 17 17.64 6.39 -2.41
CA GLN A 17 18.47 7.01 -3.46
C GLN A 17 19.92 6.51 -3.49
N ASN A 18 20.42 6.02 -2.37
CA ASN A 18 21.78 5.49 -2.24
C ASN A 18 21.87 3.96 -2.43
N GLN A 19 20.75 3.27 -2.73
CA GLN A 19 20.77 1.82 -2.96
C GLN A 19 21.26 1.50 -4.36
N GLU A 20 22.08 0.46 -4.48
CA GLU A 20 22.52 -0.07 -5.77
C GLU A 20 21.30 -0.56 -6.58
N GLY A 21 21.18 -0.09 -7.82
CA GLY A 21 20.07 -0.48 -8.71
C GLY A 21 18.75 0.25 -8.47
N ALA A 22 18.73 1.29 -7.62
CA ALA A 22 17.54 2.13 -7.46
C ALA A 22 17.13 2.78 -8.81
N LYS A 23 15.88 2.59 -9.20
CA LYS A 23 15.27 3.17 -10.40
C LYS A 23 14.24 4.22 -10.00
N LEU A 24 14.66 5.48 -10.04
CA LEU A 24 13.89 6.63 -9.56
C LEU A 24 13.66 7.68 -10.65
N ASP A 25 13.96 7.34 -11.91
CA ASP A 25 13.65 8.19 -13.06
C ASP A 25 12.14 8.20 -13.34
N SER A 26 11.68 9.27 -14.03
CA SER A 26 10.25 9.46 -14.31
C SER A 26 9.64 8.29 -15.06
N GLU A 27 10.36 7.70 -16.03
CA GLU A 27 9.82 6.61 -16.85
C GLU A 27 9.57 5.36 -16.00
N SER A 28 10.52 4.99 -15.13
CA SER A 28 10.36 3.88 -14.19
C SER A 28 9.20 4.12 -13.21
N VAL A 29 9.07 5.34 -12.68
CA VAL A 29 7.99 5.72 -11.76
C VAL A 29 6.64 5.68 -12.45
N ASP A 30 6.52 6.26 -13.65
CA ASP A 30 5.28 6.29 -14.42
C ASP A 30 4.83 4.88 -14.82
N GLY A 31 5.78 4.02 -15.22
CA GLY A 31 5.51 2.63 -15.54
C GLY A 31 4.97 1.83 -14.33
N LEU A 32 5.56 2.03 -13.15
CA LEU A 32 5.08 1.40 -11.91
C LEU A 32 3.69 1.93 -11.53
N ASN A 33 3.47 3.24 -11.56
CA ASN A 33 2.18 3.86 -11.24
C ASN A 33 1.07 3.35 -12.17
N ALA A 34 1.35 3.20 -13.47
CA ALA A 34 0.38 2.65 -14.42
C ALA A 34 0.04 1.18 -14.12
N ALA A 35 1.04 0.37 -13.73
CA ALA A 35 0.81 -1.02 -13.33
C ALA A 35 -0.05 -1.11 -12.06
N ILE A 36 0.21 -0.26 -11.06
CA ILE A 36 -0.57 -0.20 -9.81
C ILE A 36 -2.01 0.24 -10.09
N ALA A 37 -2.22 1.28 -10.89
CA ALA A 37 -3.55 1.81 -11.18
C ALA A 37 -4.48 0.80 -11.88
N GLY A 38 -3.90 -0.14 -12.65
CA GLY A 38 -4.64 -1.22 -13.31
C GLY A 38 -4.63 -2.55 -12.55
N TYR A 39 -4.04 -2.60 -11.35
CA TYR A 39 -3.88 -3.85 -10.60
C TYR A 39 -5.16 -4.20 -9.85
N ASN A 40 -5.63 -5.43 -10.08
CA ASN A 40 -6.71 -6.02 -9.30
C ASN A 40 -6.11 -7.01 -8.30
N HIS A 41 -6.64 -7.02 -7.08
CA HIS A 41 -6.31 -8.08 -6.12
C HIS A 41 -6.90 -9.41 -6.58
N ASP A 42 -6.30 -10.51 -6.13
CA ASP A 42 -6.93 -11.80 -6.29
C ASP A 42 -8.17 -11.95 -5.39
N ALA A 43 -8.95 -12.99 -5.66
CA ALA A 43 -10.23 -13.22 -4.99
C ALA A 43 -10.08 -13.46 -3.48
N ASP A 44 -8.98 -14.09 -3.04
CA ASP A 44 -8.76 -14.43 -1.64
C ASP A 44 -8.36 -13.17 -0.85
N THR A 45 -7.48 -12.33 -1.40
CA THR A 45 -7.14 -11.03 -0.81
C THR A 45 -8.35 -10.12 -0.73
N LYS A 46 -9.15 -10.01 -1.81
CA LYS A 46 -10.39 -9.23 -1.80
C LYS A 46 -11.35 -9.72 -0.72
N ALA A 47 -11.58 -11.02 -0.62
CA ALA A 47 -12.49 -11.58 0.37
C ALA A 47 -12.04 -11.30 1.82
N GLY A 48 -10.73 -11.36 2.08
CA GLY A 48 -10.15 -11.00 3.37
C GLY A 48 -10.44 -9.56 3.78
N ILE A 49 -10.13 -8.60 2.91
CA ILE A 49 -10.36 -7.17 3.15
C ILE A 49 -11.85 -6.89 3.38
N LEU A 50 -12.73 -7.38 2.50
CA LEU A 50 -14.16 -7.17 2.61
C LEU A 50 -14.73 -7.75 3.91
N SER A 51 -14.27 -8.95 4.31
CA SER A 51 -14.67 -9.55 5.58
C SER A 51 -14.19 -8.74 6.79
N ALA A 52 -12.97 -8.19 6.75
CA ALA A 52 -12.43 -7.38 7.84
C ALA A 52 -13.21 -6.05 8.00
N CYS A 53 -13.70 -5.49 6.90
CA CYS A 53 -14.54 -4.30 6.89
C CYS A 53 -16.04 -4.59 7.15
N GLY A 54 -16.46 -5.86 7.23
CA GLY A 54 -17.87 -6.23 7.36
C GLY A 54 -18.74 -5.88 6.14
N ILE A 55 -18.17 -5.97 4.94
CA ILE A 55 -18.81 -5.64 3.66
C ILE A 55 -18.97 -6.92 2.82
N ASP A 56 -20.13 -7.12 2.20
CA ASP A 56 -20.40 -8.34 1.43
C ASP A 56 -19.85 -8.31 -0.01
N ALA A 57 -19.77 -7.13 -0.62
CA ALA A 57 -19.34 -6.94 -2.00
C ALA A 57 -18.62 -5.60 -2.19
N GLY A 58 -17.64 -5.58 -3.09
CA GLY A 58 -16.83 -4.40 -3.36
C GLY A 58 -16.10 -4.47 -4.70
N PRO A 59 -15.27 -3.46 -5.00
CA PRO A 59 -14.50 -3.40 -6.24
C PRO A 59 -13.44 -4.50 -6.31
N ASP A 60 -12.87 -4.71 -7.49
CA ASP A 60 -11.73 -5.62 -7.70
C ASP A 60 -10.39 -4.89 -7.67
N ASP A 61 -10.40 -3.57 -7.86
CA ASP A 61 -9.17 -2.79 -7.96
C ASP A 61 -8.48 -2.67 -6.59
N ALA A 62 -7.17 -2.88 -6.61
CA ALA A 62 -6.39 -2.92 -5.39
C ALA A 62 -6.32 -1.56 -4.69
N VAL A 63 -6.43 -0.45 -5.43
CA VAL A 63 -6.37 0.89 -4.85
C VAL A 63 -7.55 1.12 -3.90
N ASN A 64 -8.78 0.84 -4.33
CA ASN A 64 -9.95 1.01 -3.49
C ASN A 64 -10.03 -0.03 -2.37
N LEU A 65 -9.58 -1.26 -2.61
CA LEU A 65 -9.51 -2.29 -1.57
C LEU A 65 -8.47 -1.93 -0.49
N ASN A 66 -7.29 -1.45 -0.86
CA ASN A 66 -6.28 -0.99 0.10
C ASN A 66 -6.80 0.20 0.93
N ASN A 67 -7.50 1.15 0.30
CA ASN A 67 -8.12 2.25 1.04
C ASN A 67 -9.10 1.74 2.12
N LEU A 68 -9.92 0.73 1.80
CA LEU A 68 -10.85 0.15 2.78
C LEU A 68 -10.09 -0.48 3.95
N ASP A 69 -9.06 -1.28 3.64
CA ASP A 69 -8.24 -1.98 4.64
C ASP A 69 -7.50 -0.97 5.54
N ASP A 70 -6.81 0.00 4.94
CA ASP A 70 -6.04 1.03 5.65
C ASP A 70 -6.92 1.84 6.62
N TRP A 71 -8.11 2.25 6.19
CA TRP A 71 -9.03 3.00 7.06
C TRP A 71 -9.60 2.14 8.19
N GLN A 72 -9.87 0.86 7.92
CA GLN A 72 -10.35 -0.07 8.94
C GLN A 72 -9.25 -0.39 9.96
N GLU A 73 -8.02 -0.62 9.52
CA GLU A 73 -6.85 -0.81 10.38
C GLU A 73 -6.58 0.43 11.23
N PHE A 74 -6.62 1.62 10.64
CA PHE A 74 -6.45 2.88 11.36
C PHE A 74 -7.51 3.07 12.46
N TYR A 75 -8.79 2.84 12.15
CA TYR A 75 -9.87 2.90 13.14
C TYR A 75 -9.63 1.94 14.31
N ASN A 76 -9.24 0.70 13.99
CA ASN A 76 -8.96 -0.32 15.00
C ASN A 76 -7.79 0.05 15.92
N ALA A 77 -6.73 0.64 15.36
CA ALA A 77 -5.53 1.00 16.10
C ALA A 77 -5.71 2.25 16.97
N GLU A 78 -6.41 3.28 16.46
CA GLU A 78 -6.40 4.61 17.06
C GLU A 78 -7.72 5.00 17.75
N ILE A 79 -8.83 4.32 17.46
CA ILE A 79 -10.17 4.73 17.93
C ILE A 79 -10.88 3.61 18.69
N ALA A 80 -10.84 2.37 18.22
CA ALA A 80 -11.59 1.26 18.80
C ALA A 80 -11.01 0.74 20.14
N SER A 81 -9.88 1.31 20.60
CA SER A 81 -9.14 0.91 21.81
C SER A 81 -9.82 1.33 23.11
#